data_AF-A0A2V9ZJX5-F1
#
_entry.id   AF-A0A2V9ZJX5-F1
#
_cell.length_a   1.000
_cell.length_b   1.000
_cell.length_c   1.000
_cell.angle_alpha   90.00
_cell.angle_beta   90.00
_cell.angle_gamma   90.00
#
_symmetry.space_group_name_H-M   'P 1'
#
loop_
_entity.id
_entity.type
_entity.pdbx_description
1 polymer ?
#
loop_
_entity_poly.entity_id
_entity_poly.type
_entity_poly.pdbx_seq_one_letter_code
_entity_poly.pdbx_strand_id
1 'polypeptide(L)'
;MSGLVEEFGKERVLDTPISEAGFTGLAVGAAMTGLRPVVDIMFGDFITLTMDQMVNQAAKVHYMSGGKWKVPMVMRTTLGATRRSAAQHSQSLHAWFSHVPGLKVVLPSTPYDAKGLLKTAIRDQNPVVFFEDKMMYKLKGPVPAEEYTIPFGV
;
A
#
# COMPACT_ATOMS: atom_id res chain seq x y z
N MET A 1 -10.19 -1.68 -9.88
CA MET A 1 -9.83 -0.29 -10.23
C MET A 1 -10.60 0.23 -11.46
N SER A 2 -11.72 -0.38 -11.86
CA SER A 2 -12.52 0.10 -13.00
C SER A 2 -13.09 1.50 -12.71
N GLY A 3 -13.01 2.41 -13.68
CA GLY A 3 -13.62 3.75 -13.59
C GLY A 3 -12.67 4.87 -13.14
N LEU A 4 -11.52 4.56 -12.53
CA LEU A 4 -10.63 5.59 -11.99
C LEU A 4 -9.88 6.36 -13.08
N VAL A 5 -9.46 5.70 -14.16
CA VAL A 5 -8.79 6.36 -15.29
C VAL A 5 -9.79 7.27 -16.02
N GLU A 6 -11.03 6.81 -16.16
CA GLU A 6 -12.12 7.55 -16.78
C GLU A 6 -12.49 8.80 -15.98
N GLU A 7 -12.50 8.71 -14.64
CA GLU A 7 -12.83 9.82 -13.75
C GLU A 7 -11.67 10.82 -13.56
N PHE A 8 -10.44 10.34 -13.38
CA PHE A 8 -9.30 11.17 -12.96
C PHE A 8 -8.20 11.36 -14.02
N GLY A 9 -8.31 10.67 -15.15
CA GLY A 9 -7.38 10.78 -16.28
C GLY A 9 -6.05 10.04 -16.09
N LYS A 10 -5.34 9.88 -17.21
CA LYS A 10 -4.07 9.15 -17.30
C LYS A 10 -2.89 9.86 -16.62
N GLU A 11 -3.04 11.12 -16.27
CA GLU A 11 -2.00 11.84 -15.50
C GLU A 11 -1.98 11.46 -14.02
N ARG A 12 -3.09 10.91 -13.51
CA ARG A 12 -3.25 10.52 -12.10
C ARG A 12 -3.32 9.02 -11.87
N VAL A 13 -3.73 8.26 -12.88
CA VAL A 13 -3.82 6.81 -12.85
C VAL A 13 -2.99 6.28 -14.02
N LEU A 14 -1.81 5.75 -13.67
CA LEU A 14 -0.73 5.44 -14.60
C LEU A 14 -0.43 3.95 -14.56
N ASP A 15 -0.26 3.36 -15.74
CA ASP A 15 0.40 2.06 -15.86
C ASP A 15 1.93 2.27 -15.80
N THR A 16 2.62 1.31 -15.17
CA THR A 16 4.08 1.34 -15.04
C THR A 16 4.72 0.23 -15.86
N PRO A 17 6.02 0.32 -16.20
CA PRO A 17 6.78 -0.84 -16.61
C PRO A 17 6.70 -1.96 -15.56
N ILE A 18 6.88 -3.22 -15.99
CA ILE A 18 6.92 -4.39 -15.09
C ILE A 18 8.25 -4.37 -14.33
N SER A 19 8.31 -3.57 -13.27
CA SER A 19 9.48 -3.41 -12.42
C SER A 19 9.07 -2.85 -11.06
N GLU A 20 8.78 -3.74 -10.11
CA GLU A 20 8.34 -3.42 -8.76
C GLU A 20 9.31 -2.48 -8.04
N ALA A 21 10.62 -2.75 -8.14
CA ALA A 21 11.65 -1.88 -7.59
C ALA A 21 11.60 -0.48 -8.22
N GLY A 22 11.45 -0.41 -9.55
CA GLY A 22 11.48 0.84 -10.30
C GLY A 22 10.34 1.78 -9.94
N PHE A 23 9.09 1.30 -10.05
CA PHE A 23 7.94 2.16 -9.78
C PHE A 23 7.74 2.43 -8.28
N THR A 24 8.17 1.51 -7.40
CA THR A 24 8.15 1.79 -5.95
C THR A 24 9.17 2.86 -5.59
N GLY A 25 10.37 2.83 -6.19
CA GLY A 25 11.39 3.86 -5.97
C GLY A 25 10.95 5.23 -6.48
N LEU A 26 10.31 5.26 -7.66
CA LEU A 26 9.68 6.47 -8.19
C LEU A 26 8.62 7.02 -7.22
N ALA A 27 7.80 6.16 -6.63
CA ALA A 27 6.80 6.58 -5.65
C ALA A 27 7.41 7.14 -4.36
N VAL A 28 8.50 6.54 -3.85
CA VAL A 28 9.23 7.11 -2.71
C VAL A 28 9.71 8.52 -3.03
N GLY A 29 10.36 8.71 -4.19
CA GLY A 29 10.80 10.03 -4.64
C GLY A 29 9.65 11.02 -4.80
N ALA A 30 8.55 10.61 -5.44
CA ALA A 30 7.35 11.42 -5.62
C ALA A 30 6.71 11.83 -4.29
N ALA A 31 6.67 10.93 -3.32
CA ALA A 31 6.16 11.22 -1.98
C ALA A 31 7.01 12.28 -1.27
N MET A 32 8.34 12.16 -1.40
CA MET A 32 9.29 13.12 -0.84
C MET A 32 9.21 14.51 -1.50
N THR A 33 8.77 14.60 -2.75
CA THR A 33 8.60 15.86 -3.49
C THR A 33 7.18 16.45 -3.41
N GLY A 34 6.32 15.92 -2.53
CA GLY A 34 5.03 16.51 -2.19
C GLY A 34 3.81 15.84 -2.82
N LEU A 35 3.99 14.78 -3.61
CA LEU A 35 2.87 13.94 -4.05
C LEU A 35 2.46 12.94 -2.96
N ARG A 36 1.34 12.23 -3.19
CA ARG A 36 0.82 11.20 -2.29
C ARG A 36 0.50 9.92 -3.06
N PRO A 37 1.53 9.18 -3.52
CA PRO A 37 1.32 8.05 -4.41
C PRO A 37 0.67 6.86 -3.69
N VAL A 38 -0.19 6.17 -4.43
CA VAL A 38 -0.76 4.87 -4.07
C VAL A 38 -0.27 3.87 -5.11
N VAL A 39 0.67 3.02 -4.69
CA VAL A 39 1.33 2.04 -5.55
C VAL A 39 0.71 0.68 -5.34
N ASP A 40 0.37 -0.02 -6.42
CA ASP A 40 -0.20 -1.36 -6.38
C ASP A 40 0.83 -2.42 -6.78
N ILE A 41 1.17 -3.31 -5.85
CA ILE A 41 1.95 -4.52 -6.14
C ILE A 41 0.95 -5.65 -6.37
N MET A 42 0.85 -6.08 -7.62
CA MET A 42 -0.16 -7.05 -8.11
C MET A 42 -0.30 -8.28 -7.19
N PHE A 43 0.84 -8.87 -6.79
CA PHE A 43 0.88 -9.99 -5.87
C PHE A 43 1.84 -9.74 -4.71
N GLY A 44 1.38 -9.99 -3.48
CA GLY A 44 2.22 -9.87 -2.27
C GLY A 44 3.51 -10.68 -2.32
N ASP A 45 3.54 -11.72 -3.14
CA ASP A 45 4.71 -12.53 -3.42
C ASP A 45 5.88 -11.74 -4.05
N PHE A 46 5.60 -10.62 -4.73
CA PHE A 46 6.60 -9.80 -5.41
C PHE A 46 7.11 -8.61 -4.57
N ILE A 47 6.64 -8.45 -3.33
CA ILE A 47 7.12 -7.39 -2.44
C ILE A 47 8.60 -7.52 -2.12
N THR A 48 9.18 -8.70 -2.29
CA THR A 48 10.63 -8.95 -2.15
C THR A 48 11.46 -8.06 -3.07
N LEU A 49 10.91 -7.68 -4.23
CA LEU A 49 11.51 -6.76 -5.19
C LEU A 49 11.45 -5.30 -4.74
N THR A 50 10.55 -4.95 -3.82
CA THR A 50 10.36 -3.60 -3.28
C THR A 50 11.12 -3.33 -1.99
N MET A 51 11.81 -4.35 -1.45
CA MET A 51 12.34 -4.31 -0.10
C MET A 51 13.32 -3.16 0.09
N ASP A 52 14.24 -2.91 -0.84
CA ASP A 52 15.18 -1.79 -0.68
C ASP A 52 14.45 -0.44 -0.62
N GLN A 53 13.49 -0.21 -1.52
CA GLN A 53 12.73 1.04 -1.59
C GLN A 53 11.88 1.27 -0.34
N MET A 54 11.23 0.22 0.18
CA MET A 54 10.38 0.39 1.36
C MET A 54 11.16 0.34 2.67
N VAL A 55 12.10 -0.61 2.81
CA VAL A 55 12.79 -0.90 4.07
C VAL A 55 13.97 0.04 4.30
N ASN A 56 14.80 0.27 3.29
CA ASN A 56 16.00 1.07 3.44
C ASN A 56 15.78 2.54 3.10
N GLN A 57 14.84 2.85 2.20
CA GLN A 57 14.52 4.23 1.82
C GLN A 57 13.30 4.76 2.59
N ALA A 58 12.09 4.37 2.19
CA ALA A 58 10.84 4.98 2.69
C ALA A 58 10.75 5.00 4.22
N ALA A 59 11.02 3.86 4.87
CA ALA A 59 10.95 3.71 6.32
C ALA A 59 11.96 4.60 7.08
N LYS A 60 13.10 4.94 6.47
CA LYS A 60 14.25 5.54 7.16
C LYS A 60 14.37 7.02 6.93
N VAL A 61 13.85 7.55 5.82
CA VAL A 61 13.94 8.98 5.45
C VAL A 61 13.54 9.91 6.58
N HIS A 62 12.44 9.64 7.29
CA HIS A 62 12.01 10.50 8.40
C HIS A 62 13.07 10.60 9.50
N TYR A 63 13.60 9.46 9.94
CA TYR A 63 14.64 9.39 10.96
C TYR A 63 15.97 9.99 10.47
N MET A 64 16.44 9.57 9.29
CA MET A 64 17.72 10.00 8.72
C MET A 64 17.78 11.50 8.43
N SER A 65 16.63 12.11 8.16
CA SER A 65 16.54 13.55 7.94
C SER A 65 16.35 14.37 9.22
N GLY A 66 16.33 13.75 10.39
CA GLY A 66 16.01 14.42 11.67
C GLY A 66 14.59 14.99 11.69
N GLY A 67 13.64 14.31 11.03
CA GLY A 67 12.24 14.69 10.95
C GLY A 67 11.90 15.75 9.88
N LYS A 68 12.89 16.23 9.13
CA LYS A 68 12.69 17.26 8.10
C LYS A 68 11.91 16.76 6.88
N TRP A 69 12.06 15.48 6.56
CA TRP A 69 11.41 14.84 5.42
C TRP A 69 10.36 13.83 5.89
N LYS A 70 9.33 13.66 5.07
CA LYS A 70 8.22 12.73 5.25
C LYS A 70 8.06 11.93 3.96
N VAL A 71 7.47 10.75 4.06
CA VAL A 71 7.20 9.88 2.90
C VAL A 71 5.72 9.47 2.91
N PRO A 72 4.80 10.39 2.55
CA PRO A 72 3.36 10.12 2.55
C PRO A 72 2.97 9.26 1.34
N MET A 73 3.08 7.94 1.47
CA MET A 73 2.72 6.99 0.40
C MET A 73 2.01 5.75 0.94
N VAL A 74 1.25 5.11 0.06
CA VAL A 74 0.66 3.78 0.33
C VAL A 74 1.20 2.80 -0.70
N MET A 75 1.85 1.74 -0.25
CA MET A 75 2.09 0.54 -1.05
C MET A 75 1.01 -0.47 -0.70
N ARG A 76 0.06 -0.69 -1.62
CA ARG A 76 -0.95 -1.73 -1.46
C ARG A 76 -0.53 -2.99 -2.19
N THR A 77 -0.95 -4.14 -1.66
CA THR A 77 -0.68 -5.43 -2.28
C THR A 77 -1.66 -6.47 -1.80
N THR A 78 -1.66 -7.62 -2.44
CA THR A 78 -2.48 -8.76 -2.01
C THR A 78 -1.76 -9.65 -1.01
N LEU A 79 -2.50 -10.39 -0.19
CA LEU A 79 -1.97 -11.45 0.66
C LEU A 79 -2.83 -12.73 0.54
N GLY A 80 -2.28 -13.84 1.02
CA GLY A 80 -3.03 -15.08 1.22
C GLY A 80 -3.17 -15.92 -0.06
N ALA A 81 -3.53 -17.19 0.15
CA ALA A 81 -3.73 -18.16 -0.92
C ALA A 81 -5.16 -18.12 -1.45
N THR A 82 -5.33 -18.29 -2.76
CA THR A 82 -6.63 -18.66 -3.33
C THR A 82 -6.55 -20.03 -4.01
N ARG A 83 -7.67 -20.52 -4.52
CA ARG A 83 -7.72 -21.85 -5.13
C ARG A 83 -6.82 -21.89 -6.38
N ARG A 84 -5.81 -22.78 -6.37
CA ARG A 84 -4.84 -23.01 -7.47
C ARG A 84 -3.84 -21.85 -7.71
N SER A 85 -3.49 -21.09 -6.68
CA SER A 85 -2.55 -19.96 -6.78
C SER A 85 -1.05 -20.33 -6.83
N ALA A 86 -0.68 -21.57 -6.49
CA ALA A 86 0.71 -22.05 -6.48
C ALA A 86 1.67 -21.19 -5.63
N ALA A 87 2.98 -21.41 -5.75
CA ALA A 87 3.99 -20.91 -4.81
C ALA A 87 4.20 -19.38 -4.84
N GLN A 88 3.98 -18.73 -5.98
CA GLN A 88 4.23 -17.29 -6.17
C GLN A 88 2.96 -16.44 -6.23
N HIS A 89 1.82 -16.96 -5.73
CA HIS A 89 0.60 -16.17 -5.57
C HIS A 89 -0.14 -16.53 -4.28
N SER A 90 0.57 -16.96 -3.23
CA SER A 90 -0.07 -17.52 -2.02
C SER A 90 0.55 -17.03 -0.71
N GLN A 91 1.63 -16.24 -0.78
CA GLN A 91 2.36 -15.88 0.42
C GLN A 91 1.61 -14.85 1.27
N SER A 92 1.95 -14.82 2.56
CA SER A 92 1.46 -13.85 3.54
C SER A 92 2.66 -13.23 4.25
N LEU A 93 3.29 -12.25 3.60
CA LEU A 93 4.59 -11.69 4.00
C LEU A 93 4.49 -10.40 4.82
N HIS A 94 3.30 -10.07 5.33
CA HIS A 94 3.08 -8.86 6.14
C HIS A 94 3.96 -8.81 7.39
N ALA A 95 4.34 -9.96 7.95
CA ALA A 95 5.26 -10.05 9.08
C ALA A 95 6.64 -9.43 8.77
N TRP A 96 7.14 -9.55 7.54
CA TRP A 96 8.44 -8.99 7.16
C TRP A 96 8.44 -7.47 7.30
N PHE A 97 7.37 -6.83 6.80
CA PHE A 97 7.19 -5.39 6.89
C PHE A 97 6.88 -4.93 8.32
N SER A 98 6.20 -5.76 9.11
CA SER A 98 5.86 -5.47 10.50
C SER A 98 7.11 -5.40 11.39
N HIS A 99 8.21 -6.04 10.99
CA HIS A 99 9.51 -5.99 11.68
C HIS A 99 10.40 -4.81 11.23
N VAL A 100 9.89 -3.88 10.42
CA VAL A 100 10.67 -2.74 9.92
C VAL A 100 10.19 -1.44 10.59
N PRO A 101 10.99 -0.86 11.51
CA PRO A 101 10.66 0.44 12.10
C PRO A 101 10.60 1.54 11.05
N GLY A 102 9.56 2.36 11.13
CA GLY A 102 9.25 3.45 10.20
C GLY A 102 8.13 3.12 9.21
N LEU A 103 7.73 1.86 9.10
CA LEU A 103 6.57 1.43 8.31
C LEU A 103 5.35 1.26 9.20
N LYS A 104 4.17 1.56 8.64
CA LYS A 104 2.88 1.14 9.20
C LYS A 104 2.32 0.01 8.34
N VAL A 105 1.87 -1.07 8.96
CA VAL A 105 1.33 -2.24 8.27
C VAL A 105 -0.14 -2.40 8.59
N VAL A 106 -0.98 -2.52 7.56
CA VAL A 106 -2.45 -2.49 7.68
C VAL A 106 -3.05 -3.70 6.98
N LEU A 107 -3.92 -4.41 7.69
CA LEU A 107 -4.66 -5.58 7.20
C LEU A 107 -6.16 -5.40 7.53
N PRO A 108 -6.99 -4.92 6.60
CA PRO A 108 -8.44 -4.85 6.80
C PRO A 108 -9.07 -6.25 6.80
N SER A 109 -10.16 -6.42 7.56
CA SER A 109 -10.88 -7.69 7.68
C SER A 109 -12.34 -7.61 7.22
N THR A 110 -12.80 -6.44 6.80
CA THR A 110 -14.16 -6.24 6.27
C THR A 110 -14.15 -5.18 5.17
N PRO A 111 -15.20 -5.10 4.33
CA PRO A 111 -15.35 -3.98 3.40
C PRO A 111 -15.39 -2.61 4.09
N TYR A 112 -15.97 -2.54 5.30
CA TYR A 112 -16.00 -1.34 6.12
C TYR A 112 -14.58 -0.91 6.53
N ASP A 113 -13.78 -1.87 7.02
CA ASP A 113 -12.38 -1.66 7.39
C ASP A 113 -11.56 -1.22 6.20
N ALA A 114 -11.72 -1.89 5.04
CA ALA A 114 -10.95 -1.62 3.84
C ALA A 114 -11.06 -0.15 3.41
N LYS A 115 -12.28 0.40 3.32
CA LYS A 115 -12.49 1.82 2.98
C LYS A 115 -11.94 2.73 4.07
N GLY A 116 -12.27 2.49 5.34
CA GLY A 116 -11.90 3.38 6.44
C GLY A 116 -10.38 3.44 6.68
N LEU A 117 -9.73 2.29 6.71
CA LEU A 117 -8.29 2.18 6.91
C LEU A 117 -7.49 2.65 5.70
N LEU A 118 -7.93 2.38 4.47
CA LEU A 118 -7.24 2.90 3.28
C LEU A 118 -7.31 4.43 3.24
N LYS A 119 -8.46 5.01 3.62
CA LYS A 119 -8.61 6.47 3.76
C LYS A 119 -7.67 7.06 4.81
N THR A 120 -7.45 6.35 5.92
CA THR A 120 -6.45 6.73 6.92
C THR A 120 -5.03 6.60 6.36
N ALA A 121 -4.71 5.49 5.69
CA ALA A 121 -3.41 5.24 5.07
C ALA A 121 -3.01 6.33 4.08
N ILE A 122 -3.90 6.70 3.16
CA ILE A 122 -3.66 7.74 2.15
C ILE A 122 -3.40 9.11 2.79
N ARG A 123 -3.96 9.38 3.97
CA ARG A 123 -3.81 10.65 4.71
C ARG A 123 -2.62 10.66 5.68
N ASP A 124 -2.03 9.50 5.95
CA ASP A 124 -0.88 9.39 6.82
C ASP A 124 0.34 10.10 6.22
N GLN A 125 1.22 10.60 7.08
CA GLN A 125 2.46 11.26 6.68
C GLN A 125 3.66 10.30 6.59
N ASN A 126 3.43 9.04 6.92
CA ASN A 126 4.39 7.95 6.93
C ASN A 126 4.10 6.98 5.78
N PRO A 127 5.09 6.17 5.37
CA PRO A 127 4.87 5.10 4.41
C PRO A 127 3.99 4.01 5.04
N VAL A 128 2.90 3.67 4.37
CA VAL A 128 1.95 2.63 4.80
C VAL A 128 1.97 1.47 3.83
N VAL A 129 2.03 0.26 4.34
CA VAL A 129 1.87 -0.98 3.58
C VAL A 129 0.50 -1.58 3.87
N PHE A 130 -0.33 -1.67 2.83
CA PHE A 130 -1.72 -2.07 2.92
C PHE A 130 -1.91 -3.43 2.25
N PHE A 131 -2.07 -4.47 3.05
CA PHE A 131 -2.23 -5.82 2.54
C PHE A 131 -3.72 -6.19 2.43
N GLU A 132 -4.15 -6.70 1.29
CA GLU A 132 -5.53 -7.11 1.01
C GLU A 132 -5.61 -8.62 0.85
N ASP A 133 -6.37 -9.30 1.70
CA ASP A 133 -6.61 -10.73 1.54
C ASP A 133 -7.49 -11.00 0.31
N LYS A 134 -6.93 -11.74 -0.65
CA LYS A 134 -7.61 -12.08 -1.92
C LYS A 134 -8.89 -12.86 -1.71
N MET A 135 -8.98 -13.66 -0.65
CA MET A 135 -10.20 -14.40 -0.32
C MET A 135 -11.36 -13.46 0.05
N MET A 136 -11.04 -12.23 0.49
CA MET A 136 -12.02 -11.26 0.98
C MET A 136 -12.57 -10.34 -0.10
N TYR A 137 -12.03 -10.31 -1.32
CA TYR A 137 -12.51 -9.40 -2.37
C TYR A 137 -13.99 -9.60 -2.76
N LYS A 138 -14.54 -10.79 -2.52
CA LYS A 138 -15.95 -11.09 -2.79
C LYS A 138 -16.86 -10.89 -1.56
N LEU A 139 -16.28 -10.61 -0.40
CA LEU A 139 -17.05 -10.35 0.82
C LEU A 139 -17.84 -9.06 0.64
N LYS A 140 -19.16 -9.12 0.90
CA LYS A 140 -20.05 -7.96 0.90
C LYS A 140 -20.43 -7.62 2.32
N GLY A 141 -20.53 -6.33 2.60
CA GLY A 141 -20.93 -5.81 3.90
C GLY A 141 -21.36 -4.35 3.77
N PRO A 142 -21.98 -3.77 4.82
CA PRO A 142 -22.36 -2.37 4.83
C PRO A 142 -21.12 -1.49 4.73
N VAL A 143 -21.10 -0.59 3.74
CA VAL A 143 -20.05 0.42 3.56
C VAL A 143 -20.79 1.75 3.37
N PRO A 144 -20.74 2.66 4.35
CA PRO A 144 -21.39 3.97 4.21
C PRO A 144 -20.86 4.72 2.99
N ALA A 145 -21.70 5.50 2.31
CA ALA A 145 -21.29 6.23 1.10
C ALA A 145 -20.40 7.43 1.47
N GLU A 146 -20.75 8.09 2.58
CA GLU A 146 -20.08 9.23 3.16
C GLU A 146 -18.61 8.96 3.50
N GLU A 147 -17.90 10.04 3.78
CA GLU A 147 -16.53 9.95 4.24
C GLU A 147 -16.45 9.48 5.70
N TYR A 148 -15.59 8.49 5.93
CA TYR A 148 -15.15 8.10 7.25
C TYR A 148 -13.70 7.60 7.19
N THR A 149 -13.04 7.62 8.34
CA THR A 149 -11.70 7.08 8.57
C THR A 149 -11.74 6.16 9.77
N ILE A 150 -10.84 5.16 9.79
CA ILE A 150 -10.62 4.31 10.97
C ILE A 150 -9.19 4.59 11.46
N PRO A 151 -8.98 5.03 12.70
CA PRO A 151 -7.65 5.29 13.22
C PRO A 151 -6.83 4.00 13.26
N PHE A 152 -5.52 4.09 13.03
CA PHE A 152 -4.62 2.97 13.24
C PHE A 152 -4.49 2.63 14.73
N GLY A 153 -4.09 1.38 15.01
CA GLY A 153 -3.69 0.97 16.35
C GLY A 153 -2.49 1.79 16.84
N VAL A 154 -2.44 1.98 18.17
CA VAL A 154 -1.35 2.68 18.88
C VAL A 154 -0.25 1.72 19.26
#